data_AF-A0A3M1PI66-F1
#
_entry.id   AF-A0A3M1PI66-F1
#
_cell.length_a   1.000
_cell.length_b   1.000
_cell.length_c   1.000
_cell.angle_alpha   90.00
_cell.angle_beta   90.00
_cell.angle_gamma   90.00
#
_symmetry.space_group_name_H-M   'P 1'
#
loop_
_entity.id
_entity.type
_entity.pdbx_description
1 polymer ?
#
loop_
_entity_poly.entity_id
_entity_poly.type
_entity_poly.pdbx_seq_one_letter_code
_entity_poly.pdbx_strand_id
1 'polypeptide(L)'
;MERETRNPEDVATIPLQRLDWVWFYPAGTLCNLACSHCLVNGGPRSGLLKPLSLAEFRRALHDVAAHQSGQPFSIGFTGGEVFVLKSPRFDGVLFPMVEAALQYGDLLILTNGLLADDRTLERLARIASRAGHAISYRISLDGATAQENDAIRYSIDGRPTFHRIIAALQRFVAHGFLPAVAYTYEGSGKASEVLARKAQLEATYRRMLGQFGLGSLELWGIPFFEQGKESLRRETLGLPHIASPGITNNCIATYAGNEYERFQCSYSRSFAKEADGTTGWYKCAVL
;
A
#
# COMPACT_ATOMS: atom_id res chain seq x y z
N MET A 1 12.79 -22.32 10.26
CA MET A 1 13.06 -22.62 8.84
C MET A 1 13.68 -21.35 8.27
N GLU A 2 14.99 -21.35 8.03
CA GLU A 2 15.65 -20.24 7.33
C GLU A 2 14.91 -20.02 6.01
N ARG A 3 14.44 -18.78 5.77
CA ARG A 3 13.86 -18.44 4.47
C ARG A 3 15.01 -18.51 3.48
N GLU A 4 15.00 -19.53 2.64
CA GLU A 4 15.92 -19.69 1.53
C GLU A 4 15.76 -18.45 0.64
N THR A 5 16.67 -17.48 0.80
CA THR A 5 16.75 -16.32 -0.08
C THR A 5 17.16 -16.85 -1.44
N ARG A 6 16.32 -16.62 -2.46
CA ARG A 6 16.64 -17.03 -3.84
C ARG A 6 18.01 -16.49 -4.23
N ASN A 7 18.78 -17.28 -4.99
CA ASN A 7 20.03 -16.82 -5.54
C ASN A 7 19.76 -15.53 -6.38
N PRO A 8 20.50 -14.43 -6.17
CA PRO A 8 20.35 -13.20 -6.95
C PRO A 8 20.34 -13.41 -8.47
N GLU A 9 21.02 -14.44 -8.98
CA GLU A 9 21.05 -14.80 -10.40
C GLU A 9 19.69 -15.31 -10.94
N ASP A 10 18.83 -15.83 -10.07
CA ASP A 10 17.49 -16.32 -10.41
C ASP A 10 16.42 -15.22 -10.39
N VAL A 11 16.77 -13.99 -10.01
CA VAL A 11 15.85 -12.85 -9.94
C VAL A 11 15.75 -12.18 -11.31
N ALA A 12 14.53 -11.94 -11.81
CA ALA A 12 14.35 -11.24 -13.07
C ALA A 12 15.00 -9.84 -13.09
N THR A 13 15.66 -9.53 -14.20
CA THR A 13 16.15 -8.19 -14.51
C THR A 13 15.10 -7.47 -15.35
N ILE A 14 14.23 -6.72 -14.68
CA ILE A 14 13.22 -5.88 -15.33
C ILE A 14 13.79 -4.46 -15.50
N PRO A 15 14.01 -3.97 -16.73
CA PRO A 15 14.54 -2.64 -16.98
C PRO A 15 13.54 -1.55 -16.53
N LEU A 16 14.05 -0.39 -16.09
CA LEU A 16 13.20 0.80 -15.92
C LEU A 16 12.91 1.40 -17.29
N GLN A 17 11.66 1.41 -17.71
CA GLN A 17 11.25 2.03 -18.98
C GLN A 17 10.97 3.51 -18.79
N ARG A 18 10.23 3.85 -17.73
CA ARG A 18 9.94 5.22 -17.29
C ARG A 18 9.71 5.22 -15.78
N LEU A 19 9.85 6.36 -15.11
CA LEU A 19 9.58 6.46 -13.68
C LEU A 19 8.24 7.17 -13.41
N ASP A 20 7.12 6.50 -13.66
CA ASP A 20 5.79 7.11 -13.50
C ASP A 20 5.39 7.24 -12.03
N TRP A 21 5.76 6.25 -11.22
CA TRP A 21 5.39 6.15 -9.81
C TRP A 21 6.61 5.97 -8.91
N VAL A 22 6.64 6.72 -7.82
CA VAL A 22 7.62 6.52 -6.75
C VAL A 22 6.92 6.18 -5.44
N TRP A 23 7.19 4.99 -4.92
CA TRP A 23 6.58 4.46 -3.70
C TRP A 23 7.51 4.65 -2.50
N PHE A 24 7.14 5.52 -1.59
CA PHE A 24 7.88 5.72 -0.35
C PHE A 24 7.27 4.87 0.77
N TYR A 25 8.15 4.33 1.61
CA TYR A 25 7.81 3.65 2.86
C TYR A 25 8.11 4.59 4.04
N PRO A 26 7.39 5.72 4.21
CA PRO A 26 7.78 6.73 5.18
C PRO A 26 7.71 6.21 6.62
N ALA A 27 6.76 5.32 6.93
CA ALA A 27 6.66 4.66 8.24
C ALA A 27 7.46 3.35 8.31
N GLY A 28 8.20 3.00 7.26
CA GLY A 28 8.77 1.67 7.10
C GLY A 28 7.66 0.61 7.18
N THR A 29 7.86 -0.41 8.01
CA THR A 29 6.86 -1.46 8.28
C THR A 29 6.11 -1.28 9.60
N LEU A 30 6.26 -0.13 10.28
CA LEU A 30 5.58 0.14 11.54
C LEU A 30 4.07 0.35 11.30
N CYS A 31 3.22 -0.41 12.00
CA CYS A 31 1.77 -0.34 11.84
C CYS A 31 1.05 -0.51 13.19
N ASN A 32 -0.13 0.08 13.36
CA ASN A 32 -0.98 -0.13 14.53
C ASN A 32 -1.82 -1.42 14.47
N LEU A 33 -1.86 -2.10 13.32
CA LEU A 33 -2.57 -3.36 13.11
C LEU A 33 -1.60 -4.54 12.98
N ALA A 34 -2.13 -5.75 13.11
CA ALA A 34 -1.39 -7.00 12.94
C ALA A 34 -2.05 -7.92 11.90
N CYS A 35 -2.48 -7.36 10.76
CA CYS A 35 -3.27 -8.08 9.76
C CYS A 35 -2.66 -9.43 9.38
N SER A 36 -3.51 -10.46 9.26
CA SER A 36 -3.07 -11.83 9.03
C SER A 36 -2.52 -12.08 7.62
N HIS A 37 -2.87 -11.24 6.63
CA HIS A 37 -2.34 -11.33 5.26
C HIS A 37 -1.28 -10.25 4.93
N CYS A 38 -0.76 -9.52 5.92
CA CYS A 38 -0.02 -8.28 5.65
C CYS A 38 1.15 -8.49 4.69
N LEU A 39 1.08 -7.82 3.53
CA LEU A 39 2.01 -7.98 2.42
C LEU A 39 3.46 -7.62 2.78
N VAL A 40 3.64 -6.57 3.57
CA VAL A 40 4.96 -6.04 3.96
C VAL A 40 5.40 -6.50 5.36
N ASN A 41 4.73 -7.52 5.94
CA ASN A 41 4.99 -7.96 7.32
C ASN A 41 4.93 -6.82 8.35
N GLY A 42 4.01 -5.89 8.13
CA GLY A 42 3.79 -4.75 9.01
C GLY A 42 3.26 -5.14 10.39
N GLY A 43 3.54 -4.28 11.36
CA GLY A 43 3.03 -4.42 12.72
C GLY A 43 3.67 -3.44 13.71
N PRO A 44 3.17 -3.38 14.94
CA PRO A 44 3.59 -2.36 15.93
C PRO A 44 4.99 -2.59 16.47
N ARG A 45 5.51 -3.81 16.32
CA ARG A 45 6.89 -4.19 16.67
C ARG A 45 7.75 -4.47 15.44
N SER A 46 7.25 -4.17 14.24
CA SER A 46 8.01 -4.41 13.01
C SER A 46 9.17 -3.42 12.93
N GLY A 47 10.36 -3.95 12.64
CA GLY A 47 11.58 -3.18 12.40
C GLY A 47 12.29 -3.60 11.12
N LEU A 48 11.58 -4.28 10.21
CA LEU A 48 12.12 -4.72 8.92
C LEU A 48 12.52 -3.51 8.08
N LEU A 49 11.60 -2.56 7.93
CA LEU A 49 11.93 -1.22 7.46
C LEU A 49 11.68 -0.19 8.56
N LYS A 50 12.64 0.70 8.76
CA LYS A 50 12.55 1.82 9.70
C LYS A 50 11.80 3.01 9.08
N PRO A 51 11.20 3.88 9.90
CA PRO A 51 10.68 5.16 9.44
C PRO A 51 11.78 6.04 8.81
N LEU A 52 11.41 6.74 7.74
CA LEU A 52 12.24 7.77 7.12
C LEU A 52 12.22 9.05 7.98
N SER A 53 13.35 9.73 8.04
CA SER A 53 13.40 11.14 8.44
C SER A 53 12.94 12.03 7.28
N LEU A 54 12.51 13.26 7.61
CA LEU A 54 12.16 14.25 6.59
C LEU A 54 13.34 14.56 5.65
N ALA A 55 14.57 14.56 6.17
CA ALA A 55 15.77 14.83 5.39
C ALA A 55 16.06 13.70 4.39
N GLU A 56 15.94 12.43 4.81
CA GLU A 56 16.06 11.28 3.91
C GLU A 56 15.00 11.31 2.80
N PHE A 57 13.75 11.58 3.17
CA PHE A 57 12.64 11.69 2.22
C PHE A 57 12.85 12.84 1.20
N ARG A 58 13.26 14.02 1.66
CA ARG A 58 13.54 15.17 0.77
C ARG A 58 14.71 14.92 -0.18
N ARG A 59 15.78 14.26 0.28
CA ARG A 59 16.89 13.87 -0.60
C ARG A 59 16.41 12.95 -1.70
N ALA A 60 15.64 11.92 -1.35
CA ALA A 60 15.11 10.99 -2.34
C ALA A 60 14.15 11.67 -3.34
N LEU A 61 13.30 12.61 -2.90
CA LEU A 61 12.48 13.42 -3.82
C LEU A 61 13.35 14.24 -4.78
N HIS A 62 14.41 14.88 -4.27
CA HIS A 62 15.34 15.65 -5.10
C HIS A 62 16.06 14.77 -6.12
N ASP A 63 16.50 13.56 -5.74
CA ASP A 63 17.15 12.61 -6.65
C ASP A 63 16.20 12.20 -7.79
N VAL A 64 14.92 11.94 -7.48
CA VAL A 64 13.90 11.64 -8.50
C VAL A 64 13.66 12.85 -9.39
N ALA A 65 13.51 14.04 -8.83
CA ALA A 65 13.27 15.25 -9.60
C ALA A 65 14.44 15.54 -10.56
N ALA A 66 15.68 15.34 -10.12
CA ALA A 66 16.85 15.44 -10.98
C ALA A 66 16.81 14.41 -12.12
N HIS A 67 16.44 13.16 -11.81
CA HIS A 67 16.24 12.12 -12.83
C HIS A 67 15.13 12.46 -13.84
N GLN A 68 14.07 13.13 -13.37
CA GLN A 68 12.93 13.58 -14.18
C GLN A 68 13.13 14.93 -14.86
N SER A 69 14.32 15.53 -14.78
CA SER A 69 14.59 16.89 -15.30
C SER A 69 13.58 17.93 -14.78
N GLY A 70 13.16 17.78 -13.52
CA GLY A 70 12.19 18.65 -12.84
C GLY A 70 10.72 18.42 -13.22
N GLN A 71 10.40 17.44 -14.08
CA GLN A 71 9.01 17.13 -14.40
C GLN A 71 8.29 16.48 -13.21
N PRO A 72 6.98 16.78 -12.99
CA PRO A 72 6.21 16.12 -11.95
C PRO A 72 6.09 14.60 -12.14
N PHE A 73 5.94 13.87 -11.03
CA PHE A 73 5.76 12.41 -11.02
C PHE A 73 4.77 11.96 -9.94
N SER A 74 4.19 10.77 -10.09
CA SER A 74 3.21 10.27 -9.11
C SER A 74 3.91 9.72 -7.88
N ILE A 75 3.42 10.09 -6.69
CA ILE A 75 4.02 9.73 -5.40
C ILE A 75 3.05 8.85 -4.62
N GLY A 76 3.52 7.70 -4.13
CA GLY A 76 2.75 6.81 -3.27
C GLY A 76 3.36 6.69 -1.89
N PHE A 77 2.59 6.93 -0.81
CA PHE A 77 2.98 6.56 0.55
C PHE A 77 2.36 5.20 0.90
N THR A 78 3.22 4.25 1.25
CA THR A 78 2.85 2.86 1.56
C THR A 78 3.66 2.32 2.76
N GLY A 79 3.67 1.00 2.94
CA GLY A 79 4.40 0.29 3.97
C GLY A 79 3.49 -0.17 5.10
N GLY A 80 3.84 0.19 6.34
CA GLY A 80 2.99 0.02 7.50
C GLY A 80 1.82 1.02 7.51
N GLU A 81 1.55 1.65 8.65
CA GLU A 81 0.52 2.68 8.73
C GLU A 81 1.15 4.07 8.67
N VAL A 82 0.98 4.79 7.56
CA VAL A 82 1.55 6.12 7.31
C VAL A 82 1.17 7.12 8.43
N PHE A 83 -0.06 7.04 8.94
CA PHE A 83 -0.54 7.97 9.94
C PHE A 83 0.09 7.78 11.34
N VAL A 84 0.92 6.76 11.59
CA VAL A 84 1.71 6.68 12.84
C VAL A 84 2.67 7.86 12.97
N LEU A 85 3.14 8.40 11.84
CA LEU A 85 4.09 9.50 11.75
C LEU A 85 3.53 10.86 12.18
N LYS A 86 2.21 10.97 12.40
CA LYS A 86 1.61 12.18 12.97
C LYS A 86 1.88 12.32 14.47
N SER A 87 2.24 11.22 15.13
CA SER A 87 2.35 11.19 16.59
C SER A 87 3.56 12.01 17.08
N PRO A 88 3.54 12.51 18.33
CA PRO A 88 4.66 13.24 18.90
C PRO A 88 5.98 12.47 18.90
N ARG A 89 5.93 11.13 18.94
CA ARG A 89 7.11 10.26 18.83
C ARG A 89 7.93 10.49 17.55
N PHE A 90 7.27 10.94 16.48
CA PHE A 90 7.89 11.22 15.19
C PHE A 90 7.81 12.72 14.85
N ASP A 91 7.67 13.59 15.85
CA ASP A 91 7.59 15.04 15.69
C ASP A 91 6.49 15.51 14.71
N GLY A 92 5.46 14.69 14.49
CA GLY A 92 4.43 14.97 13.50
C GLY A 92 4.95 15.05 12.06
N VAL A 93 6.04 14.35 11.73
CA VAL A 93 6.76 14.41 10.45
C VAL A 93 5.89 14.06 9.23
N LEU A 94 4.73 13.40 9.42
CA LEU A 94 3.75 13.16 8.36
C LEU A 94 3.43 14.42 7.55
N PHE A 95 3.08 15.52 8.24
CA PHE A 95 2.60 16.73 7.57
C PHE A 95 3.68 17.40 6.70
N PRO A 96 4.91 17.66 7.17
CA PRO A 96 5.95 18.21 6.32
C PRO A 96 6.40 17.24 5.21
N MET A 97 6.24 15.92 5.36
CA MET A 97 6.44 14.96 4.26
C MET A 97 5.35 15.11 3.19
N VAL A 98 4.08 15.23 3.58
CA VAL A 98 2.97 15.47 2.63
C VAL A 98 3.18 16.80 1.89
N GLU A 99 3.51 17.88 2.60
CA GLU A 99 3.80 19.18 1.99
C GLU A 99 4.99 19.09 1.01
N ALA A 100 6.05 18.35 1.36
CA ALA A 100 7.20 18.16 0.48
C ALA A 100 6.84 17.34 -0.76
N ALA A 101 6.05 16.26 -0.63
CA ALA A 101 5.62 15.44 -1.76
C ALA A 101 4.84 16.27 -2.79
N LEU A 102 3.90 17.09 -2.31
CA LEU A 102 3.04 17.93 -3.14
C LEU A 102 3.75 19.09 -3.84
N GLN A 103 5.05 19.28 -3.62
CA GLN A 103 5.88 20.17 -4.45
C GLN A 103 6.36 19.49 -5.74
N TYR A 104 6.31 18.15 -5.80
CA TYR A 104 6.82 17.35 -6.92
C TYR A 104 5.75 16.60 -7.70
N GLY A 105 4.56 16.37 -7.14
CA GLY A 105 3.48 15.72 -7.87
C GLY A 105 2.32 15.27 -6.99
N ASP A 106 1.36 14.59 -7.63
CA ASP A 106 0.17 14.06 -6.96
C ASP A 106 0.56 12.95 -5.98
N LEU A 107 -0.06 13.00 -4.79
CA LEU A 107 0.22 12.10 -3.69
C LEU A 107 -0.95 11.14 -3.47
N LEU A 108 -0.67 9.83 -3.50
CA LEU A 108 -1.56 8.77 -3.06
C LEU A 108 -1.08 8.23 -1.70
N ILE A 109 -1.94 8.25 -0.69
CA ILE A 109 -1.64 7.66 0.63
C ILE A 109 -2.45 6.37 0.81
N LEU A 110 -1.75 5.24 1.01
CA LEU A 110 -2.35 3.98 1.42
C LEU A 110 -2.42 3.94 2.96
N THR A 111 -3.60 3.67 3.51
CA THR A 111 -3.82 3.68 4.97
C THR A 111 -4.90 2.68 5.39
N ASN A 112 -4.86 2.22 6.64
CA ASN A 112 -6.00 1.54 7.27
C ASN A 112 -7.06 2.52 7.81
N GLY A 113 -6.80 3.83 7.78
CA GLY A 113 -7.75 4.89 8.14
C GLY A 113 -7.95 5.10 9.65
N LEU A 114 -7.51 4.17 10.50
CA LEU A 114 -7.87 4.16 11.93
C LEU A 114 -7.20 5.27 12.74
N LEU A 115 -6.08 5.81 12.24
CA LEU A 115 -5.34 6.87 12.91
C LEU A 115 -5.65 8.26 12.32
N ALA A 116 -6.46 8.39 11.28
CA ALA A 116 -6.81 9.70 10.71
C ALA A 116 -8.00 10.33 11.46
N ASP A 117 -7.71 11.04 12.55
CA ASP A 117 -8.71 11.81 13.30
C ASP A 117 -9.08 13.14 12.61
N ASP A 118 -10.12 13.83 13.08
CA ASP A 118 -10.63 15.06 12.47
C ASP A 118 -9.56 16.15 12.39
N ARG A 119 -8.80 16.38 13.46
CA ARG A 119 -7.71 17.36 13.47
C ARG A 119 -6.66 17.05 12.40
N THR A 120 -6.37 15.78 12.19
CA THR A 120 -5.42 15.32 11.17
C THR A 120 -5.96 15.60 9.78
N LEU A 121 -7.23 15.25 9.51
CA LEU A 121 -7.86 15.45 8.21
C LEU A 121 -8.07 16.94 7.90
N GLU A 122 -8.46 17.77 8.87
CA GLU A 122 -8.53 19.23 8.71
C GLU A 122 -7.17 19.81 8.32
N ARG A 123 -6.09 19.33 8.96
CA ARG A 123 -4.74 19.79 8.63
C ARG A 123 -4.34 19.35 7.21
N LEU A 124 -4.64 18.11 6.82
CA LEU A 124 -4.38 17.62 5.47
C LEU A 124 -5.22 18.36 4.42
N ALA A 125 -6.47 18.69 4.71
CA ALA A 125 -7.33 19.48 3.83
C ALA A 125 -6.77 20.90 3.64
N ARG A 126 -6.27 21.54 4.70
CA ARG A 126 -5.57 22.82 4.59
C ARG A 126 -4.30 22.73 3.72
N ILE A 127 -3.52 21.66 3.86
CA ILE A 127 -2.34 21.43 3.01
C ILE A 127 -2.77 21.27 1.55
N ALA A 128 -3.74 20.40 1.28
CA ALA A 128 -4.27 20.14 -0.06
C ALA A 128 -4.81 21.42 -0.72
N SER A 129 -5.55 22.26 0.03
CA SER A 129 -6.14 23.51 -0.51
C SER A 129 -5.12 24.54 -1.00
N ARG A 130 -3.84 24.39 -0.62
CA ARG A 130 -2.75 25.31 -0.97
C ARG A 130 -1.74 24.68 -1.93
N ALA A 131 -1.87 23.38 -2.18
CA ALA A 131 -0.96 22.63 -3.03
C ALA A 131 -1.35 22.78 -4.51
N GLY A 132 -0.35 22.75 -5.40
CA GLY A 132 -0.58 22.67 -6.85
C GLY A 132 -0.91 21.25 -7.34
N HIS A 133 -0.79 20.27 -6.46
CA HIS A 133 -0.99 18.84 -6.73
C HIS A 133 -2.03 18.24 -5.79
N ALA A 134 -2.66 17.14 -6.21
CA ALA A 134 -3.76 16.51 -5.50
C ALA A 134 -3.26 15.51 -4.43
N ILE A 135 -4.06 15.35 -3.36
CA ILE A 135 -3.92 14.23 -2.42
C ILE A 135 -5.10 13.27 -2.64
N SER A 136 -4.80 11.99 -2.78
CA SER A 136 -5.77 10.91 -2.85
C SER A 136 -5.48 9.83 -1.79
N TYR A 137 -6.49 9.04 -1.46
CA TYR A 137 -6.39 8.03 -0.41
C TYR A 137 -6.94 6.70 -0.89
N ARG A 138 -6.30 5.61 -0.43
CA ARG A 138 -6.86 4.27 -0.49
C ARG A 138 -6.94 3.73 0.93
N ILE A 139 -8.17 3.51 1.39
CA ILE A 139 -8.45 3.01 2.73
C ILE A 139 -8.75 1.53 2.65
N SER A 140 -7.97 0.72 3.35
CA SER A 140 -8.10 -0.72 3.26
C SER A 140 -9.26 -1.28 4.09
N LEU A 141 -10.10 -2.12 3.47
CA LEU A 141 -11.21 -2.84 4.08
C LEU A 141 -11.28 -4.24 3.45
N ASP A 142 -11.11 -5.30 4.23
CA ASP A 142 -10.93 -6.66 3.71
C ASP A 142 -12.05 -7.60 4.15
N GLY A 143 -13.27 -7.26 3.76
CA GLY A 143 -14.50 -8.01 4.03
C GLY A 143 -15.71 -7.10 3.81
N ALA A 144 -16.79 -7.65 3.27
CA ALA A 144 -18.05 -6.92 3.17
C ALA A 144 -18.89 -7.04 4.45
N THR A 145 -18.40 -7.79 5.44
CA THR A 145 -18.99 -7.93 6.76
C THR A 145 -17.94 -7.71 7.85
N ALA A 146 -18.39 -7.40 9.07
CA ALA A 146 -17.50 -7.29 10.23
C ALA A 146 -16.74 -8.61 10.47
N GLN A 147 -17.42 -9.75 10.37
CA GLN A 147 -16.80 -11.06 10.56
C GLN A 147 -15.65 -11.31 9.59
N GLU A 148 -15.85 -11.05 8.29
CA GLU A 148 -14.81 -11.25 7.27
C GLU A 148 -13.62 -10.31 7.49
N ASN A 149 -13.87 -9.02 7.68
CA ASN A 149 -12.82 -8.05 7.88
C ASN A 149 -12.05 -8.29 9.17
N ASP A 150 -12.72 -8.54 10.29
CA ASP A 150 -12.07 -8.63 11.58
C ASP A 150 -11.29 -9.94 11.75
N ALA A 151 -11.62 -10.98 10.97
CA ALA A 151 -10.79 -12.18 10.84
C ALA A 151 -9.43 -11.91 10.15
N ILE A 152 -9.34 -10.83 9.38
CA ILE A 152 -8.13 -10.46 8.62
C ILE A 152 -7.41 -9.28 9.27
N ARG A 153 -8.14 -8.22 9.60
CA ARG A 153 -7.68 -6.93 10.09
C ARG A 153 -8.09 -6.73 11.53
N TYR A 154 -7.15 -6.94 12.43
CA TYR A 154 -7.33 -6.74 13.86
C TYR A 154 -6.16 -5.94 14.44
N SER A 155 -6.43 -5.18 15.49
CA SER A 155 -5.38 -4.52 16.27
C SER A 155 -4.60 -5.55 17.08
N ILE A 156 -3.42 -5.17 17.59
CA ILE A 156 -2.59 -6.10 18.39
C ILE A 156 -3.27 -6.62 19.65
N ASP A 157 -4.22 -5.87 20.20
CA ASP A 157 -5.05 -6.26 21.34
C ASP A 157 -6.38 -6.92 20.92
N GLY A 158 -6.49 -7.35 19.67
CA GLY A 158 -7.62 -8.14 19.16
C GLY A 158 -8.91 -7.35 18.95
N ARG A 159 -8.87 -6.01 18.98
CA ARG A 159 -10.09 -5.22 18.74
C ARG A 159 -10.50 -5.29 17.27
N PRO A 160 -11.81 -5.44 17.00
CA PRO A 160 -12.35 -5.40 15.64
C PRO A 160 -12.09 -4.04 14.98
N THR A 161 -12.00 -4.03 13.65
CA THR A 161 -11.66 -2.84 12.87
C THR A 161 -12.74 -2.43 11.88
N PHE A 162 -13.66 -3.32 11.48
CA PHE A 162 -14.64 -3.04 10.42
C PHE A 162 -15.40 -1.74 10.62
N HIS A 163 -16.14 -1.62 11.73
CA HIS A 163 -16.93 -0.41 12.01
C HIS A 163 -16.07 0.85 12.17
N ARG A 164 -14.83 0.69 12.64
CA ARG A 164 -13.88 1.80 12.78
C ARG A 164 -13.34 2.27 11.42
N ILE A 165 -13.15 1.35 10.48
CA ILE A 165 -12.78 1.64 9.09
C ILE A 165 -13.96 2.33 8.38
N ILE A 166 -15.19 1.85 8.55
CA ILE A 166 -16.39 2.52 8.03
C ILE A 166 -16.50 3.96 8.57
N ALA A 167 -16.34 4.14 9.88
CA ALA A 167 -16.32 5.48 10.48
C ALA A 167 -15.17 6.35 9.95
N ALA A 168 -14.00 5.76 9.68
CA ALA A 168 -12.90 6.48 9.05
C ALA A 168 -13.28 6.93 7.63
N LEU A 169 -13.83 6.05 6.78
CA LEU A 169 -14.29 6.40 5.43
C LEU A 169 -15.28 7.58 5.46
N GLN A 170 -16.29 7.52 6.33
CA GLN A 170 -17.24 8.62 6.52
C GLN A 170 -16.54 9.91 6.95
N ARG A 171 -15.55 9.82 7.85
CA ARG A 171 -14.76 10.98 8.28
C ARG A 171 -13.97 11.59 7.13
N PHE A 172 -13.29 10.78 6.32
CA PHE A 172 -12.58 11.28 5.14
C PHE A 172 -13.52 12.03 4.18
N VAL A 173 -14.70 11.46 3.91
CA VAL A 173 -15.75 12.11 3.10
C VAL A 173 -16.22 13.42 3.71
N ALA A 174 -16.45 13.47 5.02
CA ALA A 174 -16.86 14.68 5.73
C ALA A 174 -15.82 15.82 5.65
N HIS A 175 -14.53 15.48 5.51
CA HIS A 175 -13.43 16.45 5.31
C HIS A 175 -13.14 16.74 3.83
N GLY A 176 -14.02 16.33 2.91
CA GLY A 176 -13.92 16.65 1.49
C GLY A 176 -12.99 15.73 0.69
N PHE A 177 -12.54 14.61 1.26
CA PHE A 177 -11.76 13.61 0.54
C PHE A 177 -12.65 12.48 0.02
N LEU A 178 -12.33 11.97 -1.18
CA LEU A 178 -13.02 10.81 -1.77
C LEU A 178 -12.06 9.61 -1.82
N PRO A 179 -11.90 8.86 -0.71
CA PRO A 179 -11.01 7.72 -0.69
C PRO A 179 -11.57 6.58 -1.55
N ALA A 180 -10.69 5.86 -2.25
CA ALA A 180 -11.04 4.54 -2.77
C ALA A 180 -10.98 3.50 -1.63
N VAL A 181 -11.89 2.54 -1.64
CA VAL A 181 -11.87 1.39 -0.74
C VAL A 181 -10.99 0.32 -1.37
N ALA A 182 -9.83 0.06 -0.75
CA ALA A 182 -8.90 -0.96 -1.20
C ALA A 182 -9.20 -2.29 -0.50
N TYR A 183 -9.28 -3.37 -1.27
CA TYR A 183 -9.56 -4.71 -0.74
C TYR A 183 -8.73 -5.76 -1.47
N THR A 184 -8.51 -6.89 -0.81
CA THR A 184 -7.83 -8.06 -1.36
C THR A 184 -8.83 -9.09 -1.87
N TYR A 185 -8.47 -9.82 -2.94
CA TYR A 185 -9.31 -10.88 -3.50
C TYR A 185 -8.48 -12.06 -4.00
N GLU A 186 -9.09 -13.24 -4.11
CA GLU A 186 -8.43 -14.45 -4.63
C GLU A 186 -8.19 -14.33 -6.15
N GLY A 187 -6.92 -14.26 -6.53
CA GLY A 187 -6.48 -14.07 -7.91
C GLY A 187 -6.15 -15.36 -8.66
N SER A 188 -6.18 -16.52 -8.00
CA SER A 188 -5.85 -17.81 -8.61
C SER A 188 -7.01 -18.39 -9.47
N GLY A 189 -6.65 -19.13 -10.51
CA GLY A 189 -7.60 -19.78 -11.44
C GLY A 189 -7.64 -19.14 -12.81
N LYS A 190 -8.64 -19.47 -13.63
CA LYS A 190 -8.78 -18.89 -14.98
C LYS A 190 -9.14 -17.41 -14.88
N ALA A 191 -8.54 -16.58 -15.73
CA ALA A 191 -8.73 -15.12 -15.72
C ALA A 191 -10.22 -14.70 -15.73
N SER A 192 -11.05 -15.35 -16.57
CA SER A 192 -12.50 -15.08 -16.64
C SER A 192 -13.22 -15.37 -15.32
N GLU A 193 -12.88 -16.46 -14.63
CA GLU A 193 -13.46 -16.85 -13.34
C GLU A 193 -13.00 -15.93 -12.20
N VAL A 194 -11.75 -15.47 -12.24
CA VAL A 194 -11.21 -14.46 -11.31
C VAL A 194 -11.96 -13.14 -11.48
N LEU A 195 -12.15 -12.67 -12.72
CA LEU A 195 -12.86 -11.42 -13.00
C LEU A 195 -14.34 -11.50 -12.60
N ALA A 196 -15.00 -12.64 -12.83
CA ALA A 196 -16.38 -12.86 -12.42
C ALA A 196 -16.54 -12.81 -10.88
N ARG A 197 -15.66 -13.49 -10.14
CA ARG A 197 -15.65 -13.45 -8.66
C ARG A 197 -15.36 -12.05 -8.13
N LYS A 198 -14.41 -11.33 -8.73
CA LYS A 198 -14.09 -9.94 -8.38
C LYS A 198 -15.31 -9.03 -8.58
N ALA A 199 -16.02 -9.15 -9.70
CA ALA A 199 -17.23 -8.36 -9.97
C ALA A 199 -18.36 -8.66 -8.97
N GLN A 200 -18.56 -9.93 -8.61
CA GLN A 200 -19.53 -10.31 -7.58
C GLN A 200 -19.16 -9.73 -6.21
N LEU A 201 -17.88 -9.78 -5.84
CA LEU A 201 -17.37 -9.20 -4.60
C LEU A 201 -17.59 -7.67 -4.57
N GLU A 202 -17.27 -6.96 -5.66
CA GLU A 202 -17.54 -5.52 -5.77
C GLU A 202 -19.02 -5.18 -5.63
N ALA A 203 -19.92 -5.98 -6.22
CA ALA A 203 -21.35 -5.77 -6.05
C ALA A 203 -21.77 -5.89 -4.57
N THR A 204 -21.16 -6.82 -3.82
CA THR A 204 -21.38 -6.97 -2.37
C THR A 204 -20.81 -5.77 -1.60
N TYR A 205 -19.60 -5.31 -1.91
CA TYR A 205 -19.05 -4.09 -1.33
C TYR A 205 -19.93 -2.87 -1.59
N ARG A 206 -20.40 -2.66 -2.83
CA ARG A 206 -21.29 -1.52 -3.16
C ARG A 206 -22.58 -1.55 -2.34
N ARG A 207 -23.21 -2.73 -2.19
CA ARG A 207 -24.42 -2.87 -1.34
C ARG A 207 -24.11 -2.53 0.13
N MET A 208 -23.03 -3.09 0.68
CA MET A 208 -22.63 -2.81 2.07
C MET A 208 -22.29 -1.33 2.27
N LEU A 209 -21.45 -0.75 1.42
CA LEU A 209 -21.06 0.66 1.52
C LEU A 209 -22.26 1.59 1.35
N GLY A 210 -23.22 1.22 0.50
CA GLY A 210 -24.49 1.94 0.34
C GLY A 210 -25.27 2.08 1.64
N GLN A 211 -25.26 1.07 2.51
CA GLN A 211 -25.92 1.12 3.83
C GLN A 211 -25.30 2.18 4.77
N PHE A 212 -24.07 2.60 4.50
CA PHE A 212 -23.35 3.61 5.27
C PHE A 212 -23.24 4.97 4.55
N GLY A 213 -23.92 5.15 3.42
CA GLY A 213 -23.82 6.36 2.60
C GLY A 213 -22.51 6.50 1.82
N LEU A 214 -21.78 5.40 1.62
CA LEU A 214 -20.46 5.35 0.99
C LEU A 214 -20.49 4.64 -0.38
N GLY A 215 -21.67 4.38 -0.94
CA GLY A 215 -21.85 3.55 -2.15
C GLY A 215 -21.23 4.13 -3.43
N SER A 216 -20.88 5.42 -3.44
CA SER A 216 -20.22 6.09 -4.57
C SER A 216 -18.69 6.03 -4.52
N LEU A 217 -18.09 5.51 -3.44
CA LEU A 217 -16.64 5.41 -3.35
C LEU A 217 -16.11 4.38 -4.37
N GLU A 218 -14.96 4.71 -4.96
CA GLU A 218 -14.27 3.81 -5.88
C GLU A 218 -13.82 2.54 -5.13
N LEU A 219 -13.87 1.39 -5.82
CA LEU A 219 -13.37 0.13 -5.31
C LEU A 219 -12.05 -0.24 -6.01
N TRP A 220 -11.01 -0.48 -5.22
CA TRP A 220 -9.68 -0.84 -5.71
C TRP A 220 -9.28 -2.25 -5.25
N GLY A 221 -9.49 -3.24 -6.12
CA GLY A 221 -9.17 -4.64 -5.83
C GLY A 221 -7.69 -4.96 -6.08
N ILE A 222 -7.06 -5.65 -5.13
CA ILE A 222 -5.69 -6.16 -5.23
C ILE A 222 -5.74 -7.69 -5.11
N PRO A 223 -5.20 -8.46 -6.07
CA PRO A 223 -5.16 -9.91 -5.91
C PRO A 223 -4.24 -10.28 -4.73
N PHE A 224 -4.52 -11.38 -4.03
CA PHE A 224 -3.58 -11.94 -3.07
C PHE A 224 -2.25 -12.25 -3.75
N PHE A 225 -1.17 -11.73 -3.17
CA PHE A 225 0.19 -12.17 -3.45
C PHE A 225 0.60 -13.10 -2.31
N GLU A 226 1.13 -14.28 -2.65
CA GLU A 226 1.68 -15.17 -1.63
C GLU A 226 3.01 -14.65 -1.11
N GLN A 227 2.91 -13.67 -0.22
CA GLN A 227 4.03 -12.93 0.33
C GLN A 227 3.67 -12.41 1.72
N GLY A 228 4.69 -12.01 2.46
CA GLY A 228 4.50 -11.48 3.80
C GLY A 228 3.88 -12.53 4.73
N LYS A 229 2.79 -12.14 5.41
CA LYS A 229 2.04 -13.04 6.31
C LYS A 229 1.01 -13.89 5.57
N GLU A 230 0.65 -13.56 4.33
CA GLU A 230 -0.32 -14.36 3.56
C GLU A 230 0.20 -15.78 3.31
N SER A 231 1.51 -15.96 3.06
CA SER A 231 2.12 -17.29 2.93
C SER A 231 1.83 -18.17 4.16
N LEU A 232 2.05 -17.64 5.37
CA LEU A 232 1.79 -18.35 6.63
C LEU A 232 0.28 -18.57 6.87
N ARG A 233 -0.55 -17.60 6.49
CA ARG A 233 -2.01 -17.68 6.62
C ARG A 233 -2.59 -18.80 5.76
N ARG A 234 -2.11 -18.98 4.53
CA ARG A 234 -2.56 -20.07 3.64
C ARG A 234 -2.23 -21.45 4.21
N GLU A 235 -1.01 -21.63 4.73
CA GLU A 235 -0.61 -22.86 5.44
C GLU A 235 -1.57 -23.17 6.60
N THR A 236 -1.82 -22.17 7.44
CA THR A 236 -2.70 -22.29 8.61
C THR A 236 -4.14 -22.66 8.24
N LEU A 237 -4.62 -22.18 7.09
CA LEU A 237 -5.97 -22.43 6.59
C LEU A 237 -6.07 -23.67 5.68
N GLY A 238 -4.98 -24.39 5.43
CA GLY A 238 -4.95 -25.52 4.49
C GLY A 238 -5.27 -25.12 3.04
N LEU A 239 -5.06 -23.84 2.69
CA LEU A 239 -5.29 -23.34 1.34
C LEU A 239 -4.11 -23.74 0.43
N PRO A 240 -4.34 -24.05 -0.86
CA PRO A 240 -3.25 -24.39 -1.77
C PRO A 240 -2.32 -23.18 -1.90
N HIS A 241 -1.01 -23.41 -1.82
CA HIS A 241 -0.04 -22.38 -2.16
C HIS A 241 -0.27 -21.92 -3.61
N ILE A 242 -0.32 -20.61 -3.81
CA ILE A 242 -0.14 -19.99 -5.11
C ILE A 242 1.30 -20.30 -5.49
N ALA A 243 1.47 -21.32 -6.33
CA ALA A 243 2.74 -21.61 -6.99
C ALA A 243 3.09 -20.46 -7.93
N SER A 244 3.47 -19.31 -7.38
CA SER A 244 4.15 -18.26 -8.10
C SER A 244 5.61 -18.68 -8.12
N PRO A 245 6.15 -19.21 -9.23
CA PRO A 245 7.59 -19.16 -9.39
C PRO A 245 7.98 -17.70 -9.16
N GLY A 246 9.09 -17.46 -8.46
CA GLY A 246 9.68 -16.13 -8.48
C GLY A 246 9.72 -15.66 -9.92
N ILE A 247 9.38 -14.39 -10.18
CA ILE A 247 9.49 -13.87 -11.54
C ILE A 247 10.98 -13.94 -11.89
N THR A 248 11.35 -14.95 -12.68
CA THR A 248 12.67 -15.13 -13.27
C THR A 248 12.65 -14.60 -14.69
N ASN A 249 13.81 -14.37 -15.30
CA ASN A 249 13.87 -14.02 -16.72
C ASN A 249 13.18 -15.11 -17.58
N ASN A 250 13.28 -16.39 -17.19
CA ASN A 250 12.57 -17.47 -17.87
C ASN A 250 11.04 -17.36 -17.72
N CYS A 251 10.53 -16.96 -16.55
CA CYS A 251 9.10 -16.69 -16.37
C CYS A 251 8.61 -15.55 -17.27
N ILE A 252 9.39 -14.47 -17.39
CA ILE A 252 9.06 -13.36 -18.30
C ILE A 252 9.08 -13.82 -19.76
N ALA A 253 10.11 -14.57 -20.17
CA ALA A 253 10.20 -15.12 -21.52
C ALA A 253 9.02 -16.05 -21.84
N THR A 254 8.68 -16.94 -20.92
CA THR A 254 7.68 -18.00 -21.12
C THR A 254 6.24 -17.47 -21.04
N TYR A 255 5.94 -16.61 -20.06
CA TYR A 255 4.56 -16.19 -19.78
C TYR A 255 4.22 -14.77 -20.22
N ALA A 256 5.24 -13.92 -20.43
CA ALA A 256 5.05 -12.55 -20.92
C ALA A 256 5.70 -12.32 -22.30
N GLY A 257 6.32 -13.33 -22.93
CA GLY A 257 6.95 -13.17 -24.25
C GLY A 257 8.09 -12.16 -24.28
N ASN A 258 8.78 -11.94 -23.16
CA ASN A 258 9.76 -10.86 -22.96
C ASN A 258 9.17 -9.43 -22.91
N GLU A 259 7.85 -9.27 -22.75
CA GLU A 259 7.20 -7.96 -22.60
C GLU A 259 7.32 -7.43 -21.16
N TYR A 260 8.47 -6.83 -20.85
CA TYR A 260 8.75 -6.20 -19.55
C TYR A 260 7.76 -5.08 -19.22
N GLU A 261 7.18 -4.45 -20.25
CA GLU A 261 6.22 -3.35 -20.19
C GLU A 261 4.91 -3.73 -19.47
N ARG A 262 4.69 -5.01 -19.17
CA ARG A 262 3.52 -5.47 -18.41
C ARG A 262 3.71 -5.42 -16.89
N PHE A 263 4.93 -5.20 -16.41
CA PHE A 263 5.26 -5.23 -14.98
C PHE A 263 5.30 -3.83 -14.39
N GLN A 264 4.73 -3.67 -13.19
CA GLN A 264 4.80 -2.42 -12.43
C GLN A 264 6.26 -1.97 -12.18
N CYS A 265 7.20 -2.93 -12.09
CA CYS A 265 8.62 -2.62 -11.90
C CYS A 265 9.25 -1.90 -13.11
N SER A 266 8.59 -1.89 -14.27
CA SER A 266 9.04 -1.14 -15.44
C SER A 266 8.71 0.35 -15.35
N TYR A 267 7.76 0.72 -14.47
CA TYR A 267 7.24 2.09 -14.35
C TYR A 267 7.35 2.69 -12.95
N SER A 268 7.97 1.98 -12.01
CA SER A 268 8.01 2.44 -10.63
C SER A 268 9.27 2.04 -9.88
N ARG A 269 9.61 2.81 -8.85
CA ARG A 269 10.64 2.46 -7.86
C ARG A 269 10.11 2.70 -6.47
N SER A 270 10.63 1.95 -5.51
CA SER A 270 10.32 2.17 -4.09
C SER A 270 11.53 2.73 -3.35
N PHE A 271 11.30 3.54 -2.33
CA PHE A 271 12.34 4.04 -1.44
C PHE A 271 11.99 3.71 0.01
N ALA A 272 12.93 3.09 0.71
CA ALA A 272 12.75 2.65 2.09
C ALA A 272 14.06 2.76 2.88
N LYS A 273 13.96 2.52 4.19
CA LYS A 273 15.09 2.48 5.12
C LYS A 273 15.17 1.12 5.78
N GLU A 274 16.29 0.45 5.61
CA GLU A 274 16.57 -0.86 6.16
C GLU A 274 16.74 -0.83 7.69
N ALA A 275 16.74 -2.02 8.29
CA ALA A 275 16.93 -2.20 9.73
C ALA A 275 18.30 -1.68 10.22
N ASP A 276 19.34 -1.69 9.39
CA ASP A 276 20.66 -1.12 9.70
C ASP A 276 20.69 0.42 9.62
N GLY A 277 19.63 1.04 9.08
CA GLY A 277 19.51 2.48 8.90
C GLY A 277 19.89 2.98 7.50
N THR A 278 20.33 2.11 6.60
CA THR A 278 20.65 2.44 5.22
C THR A 278 19.36 2.73 4.45
N THR A 279 19.33 3.81 3.66
CA THR A 279 18.22 4.11 2.76
C THR A 279 18.54 3.70 1.32
N GLY A 280 17.58 3.14 0.58
CA GLY A 280 17.83 2.64 -0.77
C GLY A 280 16.60 2.56 -1.67
N TRP A 281 16.86 2.35 -2.97
CA TRP A 281 15.88 2.20 -4.03
C TRP A 281 15.63 0.72 -4.36
N TYR A 282 14.37 0.33 -4.52
CA TYR A 282 13.94 -1.05 -4.84
C TYR A 282 13.09 -1.09 -6.12
N LYS A 283 13.12 -2.22 -6.82
CA LYS A 283 12.51 -2.38 -8.16
C LYS A 283 10.98 -2.27 -8.17
N CYS A 284 10.29 -2.59 -7.07
CA CYS A 284 8.82 -2.64 -7.06
C CYS A 284 8.21 -2.20 -5.71
N ALA A 285 6.93 -1.81 -5.75
CA ALA A 285 6.12 -1.35 -4.60
C ALA A 285 5.87 -2.43 -3.53
N VAL A 286 6.37 -3.64 -3.75
CA VAL A 286 6.19 -4.81 -2.89
C VAL A 286 7.55 -5.47 -2.76
N LEU A 287 8.09 -5.54 -1.54
CA LEU A 287 9.41 -6.10 -1.21
C LEU A 287 9.44 -7.62 -1.33
#